data_AF-A0A259BLN5-F1
#
_entry.id   AF-A0A259BLN5-F1
#
_cell.length_a   1.000
_cell.length_b   1.000
_cell.length_c   1.000
_cell.angle_alpha   90.00
_cell.angle_beta   90.00
_cell.angle_gamma   90.00
#
_symmetry.space_group_name_H-M   'P 1'
#
loop_
_entity.id
_entity.type
_entity.pdbx_description
1 polymer ?
#
loop_
_entity_poly.entity_id
_entity_poly.type
_entity_poly.pdbx_seq_one_letter_code
_entity_poly.pdbx_strand_id
1 'polypeptide(L)' 'MADPGAAAQMLERLSVHQAVGRAGVGFPVAEKWRQVIAAGGTPVVIVNGDEGELAIFKDRFILENDPHG' A
#
# COMPACT_ATOMS: atom_id res chain seq x y z
N MET A 1 8.30 -17.72 7.22
CA MET A 1 8.04 -16.68 8.23
C MET A 1 8.64 -15.39 7.70
N ALA A 2 7.93 -14.27 7.66
CA ALA A 2 8.47 -13.02 7.14
C ALA A 2 9.63 -12.53 8.02
N ASP A 3 10.71 -12.05 7.41
CA ASP A 3 11.87 -11.50 8.13
C ASP A 3 11.47 -10.17 8.80
N PRO A 4 11.52 -10.06 10.14
CA PRO A 4 11.23 -8.81 10.85
C PRO A 4 12.16 -7.67 10.43
N GLY A 5 13.41 -7.98 10.03
CA GLY A 5 14.38 -7.00 9.55
C GLY A 5 13.94 -6.35 8.23
N ALA A 6 13.43 -7.16 7.30
CA ALA A 6 12.88 -6.67 6.03
C ALA A 6 11.63 -5.79 6.23
N ALA A 7 10.73 -6.17 7.16
CA ALA A 7 9.53 -5.38 7.45
C ALA A 7 9.88 -3.99 8.03
N ALA A 8 10.84 -3.92 8.95
CA ALA A 8 11.31 -2.66 9.52
C ALA A 8 11.94 -1.76 8.45
N GLN A 9 12.77 -2.32 7.57
CA GLN A 9 13.38 -1.57 6.46
C GLN A 9 12.33 -1.04 5.48
N MET A 10 11.28 -1.81 5.19
CA MET A 10 10.19 -1.35 4.33
C MET A 10 9.43 -0.18 4.96
N LEU A 11 9.07 -0.28 6.25
CA LEU A 11 8.38 0.81 6.97
C LEU A 11 9.22 2.09 7.01
N GLU A 12 10.54 1.97 7.17
CA GLU A 12 11.45 3.11 7.13
C GLU A 12 11.45 3.77 5.75
N ARG A 13 11.62 2.97 4.68
CA ARG A 13 11.57 3.49 3.30
C ARG A 13 10.25 4.22 3.01
N LEU A 14 9.11 3.62 3.39
CA LEU A 14 7.80 4.25 3.23
C LEU A 14 7.66 5.56 4.01
N SER A 15 8.31 5.66 5.18
CA SER A 15 8.29 6.87 6.01
C SER A 15 9.14 7.99 5.41
N VAL A 16 10.39 7.67 5.02
CA VAL A 16 11.32 8.63 4.40
C VAL A 16 10.75 9.21 3.10
N HIS A 17 10.06 8.40 2.32
CA HIS A 17 9.42 8.84 1.07
C HIS A 17 8.02 9.43 1.26
N GLN A 18 7.53 9.55 2.50
CA GLN A 18 6.20 10.08 2.83
C GLN A 18 5.10 9.44 1.97
N ALA A 19 5.15 8.11 1.80
CA ALA A 19 4.21 7.40 0.94
C ALA A 19 2.77 7.52 1.47
N VAL A 20 1.85 7.90 0.60
CA VAL A 20 0.42 8.08 0.90
C VAL A 20 -0.47 7.22 0.01
N GLY A 21 -1.67 6.88 0.52
CA GLY A 21 -2.70 6.21 -0.27
C GLY A 21 -3.19 7.08 -1.43
N ARG A 22 -3.28 6.51 -2.64
CA ARG A 22 -3.57 7.25 -3.88
C ARG A 22 -5.04 7.28 -4.30
N ALA A 23 -5.95 6.71 -3.49
CA ALA A 23 -7.38 6.68 -3.77
C ALA A 23 -8.13 7.96 -3.35
N GLY A 24 -7.52 8.85 -2.57
CA GLY A 24 -8.20 10.02 -2.03
C GLY A 24 -7.29 10.90 -1.19
N VAL A 25 -7.71 11.23 0.03
CA VAL A 25 -7.07 12.22 0.93
C VAL A 25 -5.63 11.93 1.39
N GLY A 26 -5.03 10.82 0.96
CA GLY A 26 -3.60 10.59 1.20
C GLY A 26 -3.23 10.12 2.60
N PHE A 27 -3.90 9.09 3.14
CA PHE A 27 -3.49 8.52 4.43
C PHE A 27 -2.05 7.95 4.37
N PRO A 28 -1.16 8.21 5.34
CA PRO A 28 0.21 7.72 5.33
C PRO A 28 0.31 6.17 5.38
N VAL A 29 1.00 5.58 4.41
CA VAL A 29 1.10 4.12 4.24
C VAL A 29 1.87 3.48 5.40
N ALA A 30 3.01 4.08 5.79
CA ALA A 30 3.83 3.55 6.88
C ALA A 30 3.05 3.47 8.20
N GLU A 31 2.24 4.48 8.50
CA GLU A 31 1.41 4.51 9.70
C GLU A 31 0.33 3.42 9.67
N LYS A 32 -0.38 3.29 8.53
CA LYS A 32 -1.38 2.24 8.34
C LYS A 32 -0.79 0.85 8.58
N TRP A 33 0.40 0.58 8.04
CA TRP A 33 1.04 -0.73 8.13
C TRP A 33 1.59 -1.00 9.53
N ARG A 34 2.12 0.01 10.24
CA ARG A 34 2.52 -0.12 11.65
C ARG A 34 1.34 -0.57 12.52
N GLN A 35 0.17 0.01 12.34
CA GLN A 35 -1.03 -0.35 13.11
C GLN A 35 -1.44 -1.81 12.86
N VAL A 36 -1.39 -2.28 11.61
CA VAL A 36 -1.69 -3.69 11.27
C VAL A 36 -0.68 -4.64 11.91
N ILE A 37 0.62 -4.33 11.84
CA ILE A 37 1.67 -5.14 12.46
C ILE A 37 1.51 -5.19 13.98
N ALA A 38 1.22 -4.03 14.60
CA ALA A 38 1.03 -3.93 16.05
C ALA A 38 -0.20 -4.69 16.54
N ALA A 39 -1.25 -4.79 15.72
CA ALA A 39 -2.44 -5.60 16.02
C ALA A 39 -2.15 -7.12 16.08
N GLY A 40 -1.03 -7.57 15.49
CA GLY A 40 -0.61 -8.96 15.47
C GLY A 40 -1.41 -9.83 14.50
N GLY A 41 -1.18 -11.16 14.58
CA GLY A 41 -1.80 -12.13 13.67
C GLY A 41 -1.11 -12.22 12.30
N THR A 42 -1.77 -12.89 11.36
CA THR A 42 -1.27 -12.99 9.97
C THR A 42 -1.88 -11.85 9.14
N PRO A 43 -1.10 -10.86 8.72
CA PRO A 43 -1.62 -9.74 7.94
C PRO A 43 -2.08 -10.21 6.56
N VAL A 44 -3.14 -9.57 6.06
CA VAL A 44 -3.64 -9.76 4.70
C VAL A 44 -3.56 -8.43 3.96
N VAL A 45 -3.08 -8.48 2.72
CA VAL A 45 -3.08 -7.32 1.82
C VAL A 45 -4.25 -7.46 0.86
N ILE A 46 -5.10 -6.45 0.83
CA ILE A 46 -6.15 -6.29 -0.17
C ILE A 46 -5.72 -5.15 -1.09
N VAL A 47 -5.49 -5.47 -2.36
CA VAL A 47 -5.23 -4.48 -3.40
C VAL A 47 -6.57 -4.06 -3.97
N ASN A 48 -6.97 -2.82 -3.72
CA ASN A 48 -8.22 -2.28 -4.27
C ASN A 48 -7.99 -1.85 -5.74
N GLY A 49 -8.67 -2.51 -6.66
CA GLY A 49 -8.73 -2.13 -8.08
C GLY A 49 -10.12 -1.62 -8.51
N ASP A 50 -11.02 -1.39 -7.56
CA ASP A 50 -12.30 -0.74 -7.84
C ASP A 50 -12.05 0.72 -8.21
N GLU A 51 -12.54 1.10 -9.38
CA GLU A 51 -12.31 2.40 -10.01
C GLU A 51 -13.66 2.98 -10.45
N GLY A 52 -14.56 3.14 -9.47
CA GLY A 52 -15.95 3.56 -9.68
C GLY A 52 -16.14 5.07 -9.90
N GLU A 53 -15.16 5.89 -9.54
CA GLU A 53 -15.20 7.33 -9.74
C GLU A 53 -15.10 7.72 -11.22
N LEU A 54 -16.01 8.58 -11.68
CA LEU A 54 -16.04 9.07 -13.06
C LEU A 54 -14.70 9.74 -13.43
N ALA A 55 -14.18 9.36 -14.59
CA ALA A 55 -12.93 9.86 -15.16
C ALA A 55 -11.65 9.55 -14.38
N ILE A 56 -11.70 8.64 -13.39
CA ILE A 56 -10.50 8.01 -12.82
C ILE A 56 -10.26 6.71 -13.61
N PHE A 57 -9.06 6.54 -14.17
CA PHE A 57 -8.68 5.37 -14.98
C PHE A 57 -7.20 4.96 -14.79
N LYS A 58 -6.57 5.47 -13.73
CA LYS A 58 -5.15 5.28 -13.42
C LYS A 58 -4.86 3.85 -12.97
N ASP A 59 -5.78 3.22 -12.25
CA ASP A 59 -5.55 1.90 -11.67
C ASP A 59 -5.73 0.83 -12.74
N ARG A 60 -6.79 0.94 -13.57
CA ARG A 60 -6.95 0.10 -14.76
C ARG A 60 -5.72 0.16 -15.67
N PHE A 61 -5.19 1.36 -15.94
CA PHE A 61 -4.02 1.50 -16.82
C PHE A 61 -2.83 0.68 -16.31
N ILE A 62 -2.53 0.75 -15.00
CA ILE A 62 -1.43 -0.03 -14.40
C ILE A 62 -1.73 -1.53 -14.50
N LEU A 63 -2.94 -1.95 -14.12
CA LEU A 63 -3.32 -3.36 -14.10
C LEU A 63 -3.31 -4.01 -15.50
N GLU A 64 -3.68 -3.26 -16.55
CA GLU A 64 -3.75 -3.76 -17.92
C GLU A 64 -2.39 -3.72 -18.66
N ASN A 65 -1.57 -2.69 -18.41
CA ASN A 65 -0.38 -2.42 -19.23
C ASN A 65 0.93 -2.76 -18.53
N ASP A 66 0.96 -2.77 -17.20
CA ASP A 66 2.16 -3.03 -16.41
C ASP A 66 1.86 -3.79 -15.09
N PRO A 67 1.38 -5.04 -15.18
CA PRO A 67 0.95 -5.81 -14.01
C PRO A 67 2.11 -6.28 -13.11
N HIS A 68 3.36 -6.19 -13.58
CA HIS A 68 4.54 -6.71 -12.87
C HIS A 68 5.57 -5.62 -12.51
N GLY A 69 5.55 -4.46 -13.17
CA GLY A 69 6.55 -3.40 -13.00
C GLY A 69 7.86 -3.67 -13.74
#